data_AF-A0A644UGA4-F1
#
_entry.id   AF-A0A644UGA4-F1
#
_cell.length_a   1.000
_cell.length_b   1.000
_cell.length_c   1.000
_cell.angle_alpha   90.00
_cell.angle_beta   90.00
_cell.angle_gamma   90.00
#
_symmetry.space_group_name_H-M   'P 1'
#
loop_
_entity.id
_entity.type
_entity.pdbx_description
1 polymer ?
#
loop_
_entity_poly.entity_id
_entity_poly.type
_entity_poly.pdbx_seq_one_letter_code
_entity_poly.pdbx_strand_id
1 'polypeptide(L)'
;MSGSEYRRTVTFACPHCFGIEAKEFWVRDLDELRRKRIRCPVCGSVMLRVDSEKEEYLVSLSKIAFRKMHDAIARQEEDHYAHR
;
A
#
# COMPACT_ATOMS: atom_id res chain seq x y z
N MET A 1 13.00 -0.72 -33.21
CA MET A 1 11.94 -1.75 -33.20
C MET A 1 10.77 -1.19 -32.41
N SER A 2 9.63 -0.89 -33.04
CA SER A 2 8.43 -0.43 -32.35
C SER A 2 7.76 -1.63 -31.68
N GLY A 3 8.06 -1.86 -30.41
CA GLY A 3 7.34 -2.85 -29.59
C GLY A 3 5.88 -2.43 -29.47
N SER A 4 4.96 -3.36 -29.73
CA SER A 4 3.52 -3.16 -29.54
C SER A 4 3.24 -2.87 -28.06
N GLU A 5 2.60 -1.74 -27.78
CA GLU A 5 2.15 -1.42 -26.43
C GLU A 5 1.07 -2.40 -25.97
N TYR A 6 1.14 -2.81 -24.71
CA TYR A 6 0.13 -3.67 -24.09
C TYR A 6 -0.27 -3.14 -22.72
N ARG A 7 -1.49 -3.48 -22.28
CA ARG A 7 -2.02 -3.10 -20.97
C ARG A 7 -1.56 -4.08 -19.89
N ARG A 8 -1.19 -3.55 -18.74
CA ARG A 8 -0.97 -4.31 -17.50
C ARG A 8 -1.56 -3.58 -16.31
N THR A 9 -2.22 -4.35 -15.46
CA THR A 9 -2.62 -3.92 -14.12
C THR A 9 -1.48 -4.20 -13.16
N VAL A 10 -1.14 -3.21 -12.33
CA VAL A 10 -0.13 -3.32 -11.29
C VAL A 10 -0.74 -2.87 -9.97
N THR A 11 -0.52 -3.67 -8.93
CA THR A 11 -0.97 -3.38 -7.58
C THR A 11 0.13 -2.67 -6.81
N PHE A 12 -0.25 -1.68 -6.00
CA PHE A 12 0.64 -0.94 -5.13
C PHE A 12 0.08 -0.86 -3.72
N ALA A 13 0.96 -0.78 -2.73
CA ALA A 13 0.63 -0.62 -1.33
C ALA A 13 1.31 0.62 -0.74
N CYS A 14 0.57 1.37 0.07
CA CYS A 14 1.13 2.50 0.80
C CYS A 14 1.81 1.99 2.09
N PRO A 15 3.09 2.31 2.35
CA PRO A 15 3.78 1.84 3.56
C PRO A 15 3.30 2.51 4.86
N HIS A 16 2.55 3.62 4.76
CA HIS A 16 2.06 4.36 5.94
C HIS A 16 0.58 4.09 6.21
N CYS A 17 -0.25 4.14 5.16
CA CYS A 17 -1.69 3.94 5.29
C CYS A 17 -2.10 2.47 5.14
N PHE A 18 -1.19 1.62 4.64
CA PHE A 18 -1.47 0.23 4.24
C PHE A 18 -2.67 0.10 3.28
N GLY A 19 -2.95 1.16 2.52
CA GLY A 19 -3.94 1.16 1.44
C GLY A 19 -3.36 0.48 0.21
N ILE A 20 -4.20 -0.30 -0.49
CA ILE A 20 -3.84 -1.02 -1.72
C ILE A 20 -4.58 -0.35 -2.88
N GLU A 21 -3.87 -0.11 -3.97
CA GLU A 21 -4.40 0.50 -5.19
C GLU A 21 -3.93 -0.29 -6.41
N ALA A 22 -4.87 -0.68 -7.27
CA ALA A 22 -4.56 -1.29 -8.57
C ALA A 22 -4.64 -0.23 -9.66
N LYS A 23 -3.62 -0.14 -10.51
CA LYS A 23 -3.59 0.82 -11.62
C LYS A 23 -3.16 0.16 -12.91
N GLU A 24 -3.86 0.52 -13.99
CA GLU A 24 -3.53 0.07 -15.33
C GLU A 24 -2.52 1.00 -16.00
N PHE A 25 -1.56 0.39 -16.69
CA PHE A 25 -0.56 1.08 -17.50
C PHE A 25 -0.50 0.47 -18.88
N TRP A 26 -0.36 1.33 -19.88
CA TRP A 26 0.17 0.95 -21.17
C TRP A 26 1.70 0.94 -21.08
N VAL A 27 2.30 -0.18 -21.46
CA VAL A 27 3.75 -0.37 -21.44
C VAL A 27 4.23 -1.01 -22.72
N ARG A 28 5.46 -0.68 -23.11
CA ARG A 28 6.14 -1.32 -24.24
C ARG A 28 6.92 -2.55 -23.82
N ASP A 29 7.40 -2.57 -22.58
CA ASP A 29 8.16 -3.67 -21.98
C ASP A 29 7.98 -3.73 -20.45
N LEU A 30 8.55 -4.76 -19.82
CA LEU A 30 8.47 -4.96 -18.36
C LEU A 30 9.33 -3.98 -17.55
N ASP A 31 10.36 -3.37 -18.15
CA ASP A 31 11.23 -2.43 -17.44
C ASP A 31 10.56 -1.07 -17.27
N GLU A 32 9.70 -0.65 -18.19
CA GLU A 32 8.82 0.51 -18.01
C GLU A 32 7.90 0.31 -16.79
N LEU A 33 7.37 -0.89 -16.62
CA LEU A 33 6.51 -1.26 -15.50
C LEU A 33 7.24 -1.13 -14.15
N ARG A 34 8.50 -1.60 -14.08
CA ARG A 34 9.34 -1.53 -12.87
C ARG A 34 9.64 -0.09 -12.43
N ARG A 35 9.64 0.86 -13.36
CA ARG A 35 9.91 2.28 -13.08
C ARG A 35 8.68 3.09 -12.70
N LYS A 36 7.47 2.53 -12.87
CA LYS A 36 6.22 3.22 -12.50
C LYS A 36 6.17 3.40 -10.99
N ARG A 37 5.90 4.63 -10.57
CA ARG A 37 5.64 4.98 -9.17
C ARG A 37 4.32 5.73 -9.11
N ILE A 38 3.51 5.41 -8.11
CA ILE A 38 2.30 6.16 -7.82
C ILE A 38 2.37 6.73 -6.41
N ARG A 39 1.59 7.76 -6.15
CA ARG A 39 1.44 8.35 -4.82
C ARG A 39 0.15 7.89 -4.19
N CYS A 40 0.18 7.68 -2.88
CA CYS A 40 -0.99 7.33 -2.09
C CYS A 40 -1.99 8.50 -2.12
N PRO A 41 -3.26 8.25 -2.44
CA PRO A 41 -4.28 9.30 -2.47
C PRO A 41 -4.61 9.87 -1.08
N VAL A 42 -4.25 9.15 -0.01
CA VAL A 42 -4.55 9.55 1.38
C VAL A 42 -3.43 10.41 1.97
N CYS A 43 -2.18 9.95 1.92
CA CYS A 43 -1.05 10.63 2.58
C CYS A 43 0.01 11.19 1.64
N GLY A 44 -0.13 11.02 0.31
CA GLY A 44 0.84 11.53 -0.68
C GLY A 44 2.18 10.77 -0.75
N SER A 45 2.39 9.78 0.11
CA SER A 45 3.61 8.96 0.13
C SER A 45 3.75 8.12 -1.13
N VAL A 46 4.99 7.83 -1.52
CA VAL A 46 5.26 6.91 -2.64
C VAL A 46 4.78 5.51 -2.26
N MET A 47 3.99 4.89 -3.14
CA MET A 47 3.51 3.54 -2.94
C MET A 47 4.51 2.52 -3.47
N LEU A 48 4.63 1.40 -2.77
CA LEU A 48 5.46 0.27 -3.12
C LEU A 48 4.68 -0.67 -4.03
N ARG A 49 5.36 -1.29 -5.00
CA ARG A 49 4.72 -2.30 -5.85
C ARG A 49 4.45 -3.57 -5.04
N VAL A 50 3.35 -4.23 -5.34
CA VAL A 50 2.98 -5.53 -4.80
C VAL A 50 3.09 -6.53 -5.94
N ASP A 51 4.06 -7.42 -5.85
CA ASP A 51 4.45 -8.35 -6.91
C ASP A 51 3.91 -9.77 -6.71
N SER A 52 3.34 -10.05 -5.54
CA SER A 52 2.75 -11.36 -5.23
C SER A 52 1.58 -11.28 -4.28
N GLU A 53 0.71 -12.29 -4.30
CA GLU A 53 -0.39 -12.47 -3.34
C GLU A 53 0.12 -12.51 -1.89
N LYS A 54 1.32 -13.05 -1.67
CA LYS A 54 1.95 -13.08 -0.34
C LYS A 54 2.25 -11.67 0.17
N GLU A 55 2.76 -10.79 -0.69
CA GLU A 55 3.01 -9.39 -0.32
C GLU A 55 1.70 -8.65 -0.04
N GLU A 56 0.67 -8.89 -0.86
CA GLU A 56 -0.66 -8.31 -0.65
C GLU A 56 -1.26 -8.73 0.70
N TYR A 57 -1.13 -10.01 1.03
CA TYR A 57 -1.54 -10.57 2.32
C TYR A 57 -0.78 -9.92 3.48
N LEU A 58 0.54 -9.75 3.36
CA LEU A 58 1.37 -9.11 4.39
C LEU A 58 0.94 -7.65 4.62
N VAL A 59 0.69 -6.88 3.57
CA VAL A 59 0.19 -5.50 3.68
C VAL A 59 -1.15 -5.47 4.43
N SER A 60 -2.04 -6.40 4.10
CA SER A 60 -3.35 -6.52 4.75
C SER A 60 -3.22 -6.87 6.22
N LEU A 61 -2.32 -7.79 6.59
CA LEU A 61 -2.02 -8.10 7.97
C LEU A 61 -1.42 -6.91 8.73
N SER A 62 -0.47 -6.19 8.13
CA SER A 62 0.12 -4.98 8.73
C SER A 62 -0.95 -3.93 9.01
N LYS A 63 -1.91 -3.73 8.10
CA LYS A 63 -3.05 -2.83 8.30
C LYS A 63 -3.87 -3.20 9.53
N ILE A 64 -4.18 -4.49 9.69
CA ILE A 64 -4.97 -4.99 10.81
C ILE A 64 -4.19 -4.83 12.12
N ALA A 65 -2.91 -5.22 12.13
CA ALA A 65 -2.05 -5.12 13.30
C ALA A 65 -1.91 -3.66 13.76
N PHE A 66 -1.68 -2.74 12.82
CA PHE A 66 -1.54 -1.32 13.11
C PHE A 66 -2.82 -0.73 13.75
N ARG A 67 -4.00 -1.07 13.22
CA ARG A 67 -5.27 -0.67 13.82
C ARG A 67 -5.41 -1.18 15.25
N LYS A 68 -5.15 -2.47 15.49
CA LYS A 68 -5.25 -3.06 16.85
C LYS A 68 -4.28 -2.42 17.84
N MET A 69 -3.07 -2.09 17.39
CA MET A 69 -2.08 -1.38 18.23
C MET A 69 -2.59 0.01 18.61
N HIS A 70 -3.12 0.77 17.65
CA HIS A 70 -3.72 2.08 17.93
C HIS A 70 -4.90 1.98 18.90
N ASP A 71 -5.80 1.03 18.71
CA ASP A 71 -6.94 0.82 19.62
C ASP A 71 -6.48 0.44 21.05
N ALA A 72 -5.38 -0.31 21.16
CA ALA A 72 -4.81 -0.66 22.46
C ALA A 72 -4.19 0.55 23.17
N ILE A 73 -3.45 1.39 22.44
CA ILE A 73 -2.87 2.64 22.96
C ILE A 73 -3.98 3.58 23.43
N ALA A 74 -5.02 3.79 22.62
CA ALA A 74 -6.14 4.66 22.97
C ALA A 74 -6.84 4.22 24.27
N ARG A 75 -7.08 2.91 24.43
CA ARG A 75 -7.64 2.37 25.69
C ARG A 75 -6.74 2.61 26.90
N GLN A 76 -5.43 2.43 26.73
CA GLN A 76 -4.47 2.68 27.81
C GLN A 76 -4.44 4.16 28.22
N GLU A 77 -4.56 5.08 27.25
CA GLU A 77 -4.67 6.51 27.53
C GLU A 77 -5.97 6.84 28.29
N GLU A 78 -7.11 6.30 27.85
CA GLU A 78 -8.40 6.46 28.53
C GLU A 78 -8.34 6.00 30.00
N ASP A 79 -7.79 4.83 30.27
CA ASP A 79 -7.61 4.30 31.63
C ASP A 79 -6.72 5.23 32.48
N HIS A 80 -5.63 5.73 31.89
CA HIS A 80 -4.72 6.65 32.59
C HIS A 80 -5.39 7.99 32.94
N TYR A 81 -6.24 8.53 32.06
CA TYR A 81 -7.00 9.75 32.34
C TYR A 81 -8.16 9.52 33.32
N ALA A 82 -8.80 8.35 33.32
CA ALA A 82 -9.87 8.01 34.25
C ALA A 82 -9.41 7.81 35.71
N HIS A 83 -8.12 7.54 35.91
CA HIS A 83 -7.51 7.34 37.23
C HIS A 83 -6.72 8.55 37.77
N ARG A 84 -6.89 9.73 37.15
CA ARG A 84 -6.39 11.03 37.65
C ARG A 84 -7.54 11.88 38.18
#